data_AF-A0A1G0L2V5-F1
#
_entry.id   AF-A0A1G0L2V5-F1
#
_cell.length_a   1.000
_cell.length_b   1.000
_cell.length_c   1.000
_cell.angle_alpha   90.00
_cell.angle_beta   90.00
_cell.angle_gamma   90.00
#
_symmetry.space_group_name_H-M   'P 1'
#
loop_
_entity.id
_entity.type
_entity.pdbx_description
1 polymer ?
#
loop_
_entity_poly.entity_id
_entity_poly.type
_entity_poly.pdbx_seq_one_letter_code
_entity_poly.pdbx_strand_id
1 'polypeptide(L)'
;MFSQSKLSAVGLLAAMAAAGFAAGFATSSFAGGRRGNGRERPSWSSRLTAELQLTPAQSDSVRAILRQHRGEMRAVFESARPRMDSVRHRINDEIRAVLTPDQQRAYEQLLQRERERAERWRADSAGHDRSGHGGR
;
A
#
# COMPACT_ATOMS: atom_id res chain seq x y z
N MET A 1 6.93 8.08 36.05
CA MET A 1 6.79 9.47 35.53
C MET A 1 6.59 9.36 34.04
N PHE A 2 5.33 9.30 33.60
CA PHE A 2 4.95 9.14 32.19
C PHE A 2 4.76 10.52 31.57
N SER A 3 5.68 10.94 30.69
CA SER A 3 5.55 12.21 29.99
C SER A 3 4.59 12.06 28.80
N GLN A 4 3.51 12.82 28.88
CA GLN A 4 2.53 13.10 27.85
C GLN A 4 3.15 14.02 26.79
N SER A 5 3.04 13.64 25.51
CA SER A 5 3.07 14.57 24.39
C SER A 5 2.49 13.91 23.13
N LYS A 6 1.19 13.60 23.21
CA LYS A 6 0.27 13.62 22.06
C LYS A 6 -0.50 14.93 22.18
N LEU A 7 -0.84 15.58 21.06
CA LEU A 7 -1.30 16.97 20.91
C LEU A 7 -0.10 17.86 20.52
N SER A 8 0.29 17.96 19.26
CA SER A 8 -0.38 18.88 18.32
C SER A 8 0.09 18.60 16.89
N ALA A 9 -0.74 17.97 16.07
CA ALA A 9 -0.60 18.02 14.60
C ALA A 9 -1.95 17.82 13.87
N VAL A 10 -3.07 18.02 14.58
CA VAL A 10 -4.44 17.98 13.99
C VAL A 10 -4.94 19.41 13.71
N GLY A 11 -4.21 20.44 14.15
CA GLY A 11 -4.63 21.85 14.08
C GLY A 11 -4.19 22.67 12.86
N LEU A 12 -3.65 22.06 11.79
CA LEU A 12 -3.15 22.80 10.61
C LEU A 12 -3.73 22.37 9.27
N LEU A 13 -4.83 21.59 9.26
CA LEU A 13 -5.61 21.30 8.04
C LEU A 13 -7.09 21.74 8.15
N ALA A 14 -7.45 22.48 9.20
CA ALA A 14 -8.80 23.01 9.42
C ALA A 14 -8.89 24.54 9.23
N ALA A 15 -7.89 25.17 8.62
CA ALA A 15 -7.82 26.64 8.43
C ALA A 15 -7.73 27.08 6.95
N MET A 16 -8.25 26.28 6.01
CA MET A 16 -8.48 26.70 4.60
C MET A 16 -9.89 26.32 4.13
N ALA A 17 -10.87 26.40 5.03
CA ALA A 17 -12.29 26.17 4.74
C ALA A 17 -13.11 27.47 4.84
N ALA A 18 -12.59 28.60 4.34
CA ALA A 18 -13.33 29.87 4.32
C ALA A 18 -12.78 30.91 3.32
N ALA A 19 -12.50 30.55 2.06
CA ALA A 19 -12.44 31.50 0.93
C ALA A 19 -12.16 30.75 -0.39
N GLY A 20 -13.19 30.50 -1.21
CA GLY A 20 -13.00 29.94 -2.55
C GLY A 20 -14.21 29.22 -3.13
N PHE A 21 -15.42 29.74 -2.90
CA PHE A 21 -16.69 29.10 -3.24
C PHE A 21 -17.18 29.38 -4.69
N ALA A 22 -16.38 29.92 -5.60
CA ALA A 22 -16.86 30.18 -6.97
C ALA A 22 -15.72 30.39 -7.99
N ALA A 23 -15.17 29.31 -8.56
CA ALA A 23 -14.57 29.25 -9.91
C ALA A 23 -13.86 27.89 -10.09
N GLY A 24 -14.33 27.07 -11.04
CA GLY A 24 -13.58 25.86 -11.41
C GLY A 24 -14.39 24.70 -11.98
N PHE A 25 -15.67 24.89 -12.32
CA PHE A 25 -16.44 23.93 -13.12
C PHE A 25 -16.05 24.04 -14.61
N ALA A 26 -14.81 23.67 -14.97
CA ALA A 26 -14.39 23.46 -16.35
C ALA A 26 -12.95 22.91 -16.40
N THR A 27 -12.81 21.58 -16.46
CA THR A 27 -11.72 20.77 -17.07
C THR A 27 -11.54 19.46 -16.31
N SER A 28 -12.58 18.63 -16.27
CA SER A 28 -12.42 17.21 -15.94
C SER A 28 -12.96 16.35 -17.07
N SER A 29 -12.42 16.58 -18.27
CA SER A 29 -12.60 15.68 -19.40
C SER A 29 -11.21 15.31 -19.90
N PHE A 30 -10.93 14.01 -19.88
CA PHE A 30 -9.81 13.32 -20.51
C PHE A 30 -8.45 13.30 -19.79
N ALA A 31 -8.39 12.54 -18.69
CA ALA A 31 -7.21 11.72 -18.38
C ALA A 31 -7.60 10.23 -18.40
N GLY A 32 -8.19 9.79 -19.52
CA GLY A 32 -8.44 8.38 -19.82
C GLY A 32 -7.18 7.74 -20.43
N GLY A 33 -6.16 7.51 -19.60
CA GLY A 33 -4.95 6.77 -19.97
C GLY A 33 -5.22 5.27 -20.09
N ARG A 34 -4.79 4.69 -21.20
CA ARG A 34 -5.03 3.33 -21.70
C ARG A 34 -4.67 2.18 -20.73
N ARG A 35 -5.60 1.22 -20.65
CA ARG A 35 -5.47 -0.27 -20.57
C ARG A 35 -4.22 -0.89 -19.93
N GLY A 36 -4.43 -1.58 -18.80
CA GLY A 36 -3.67 -2.75 -18.36
C GLY A 36 -4.61 -3.73 -17.63
N ASN A 37 -4.83 -4.91 -18.21
CA ASN A 37 -5.72 -5.93 -17.66
C ASN A 37 -5.00 -6.71 -16.55
N GLY A 38 -4.98 -6.12 -15.36
CA GLY A 38 -4.67 -6.75 -14.09
C GLY A 38 -5.37 -5.88 -13.06
N ARG A 39 -6.19 -6.45 -12.18
CA ARG A 39 -6.86 -5.67 -11.13
C ARG A 39 -5.77 -5.20 -10.14
N GLU A 40 -5.03 -4.17 -10.50
CA GLU A 40 -4.13 -3.48 -9.58
C GLU A 40 -4.99 -3.06 -8.40
N ARG A 41 -4.61 -3.53 -7.20
CA ARG A 41 -5.29 -3.07 -6.00
C ARG A 41 -5.07 -1.56 -5.93
N PRO A 42 -6.12 -0.74 -5.80
CA PRO A 42 -5.96 0.69 -5.77
C PRO A 42 -4.96 1.07 -4.68
N SER A 43 -4.02 1.95 -5.03
CA SER A 43 -3.01 2.47 -4.11
C SER A 43 -3.67 3.10 -2.89
N TRP A 44 -2.96 3.16 -1.77
CA TRP A 44 -3.55 3.72 -0.54
C TRP A 44 -4.02 5.16 -0.74
N SER A 45 -3.24 5.99 -1.46
CA SER A 45 -3.67 7.33 -1.84
C SER A 45 -4.90 7.34 -2.73
N SER A 46 -5.03 6.41 -3.68
CA SER A 46 -6.20 6.33 -4.55
C SER A 46 -7.48 5.96 -3.78
N ARG A 47 -7.37 5.09 -2.77
CA ARG A 47 -8.49 4.79 -1.87
C ARG A 47 -8.89 6.01 -1.05
N LEU A 48 -7.93 6.70 -0.44
CA LEU A 48 -8.20 7.93 0.31
C LEU A 48 -8.85 9.01 -0.55
N THR A 49 -8.37 9.21 -1.78
CA THR A 49 -9.00 10.16 -2.71
C THR A 49 -10.45 9.79 -3.01
N ALA A 50 -10.75 8.51 -3.26
CA ALA A 50 -12.10 8.07 -3.59
C ALA A 50 -13.05 8.12 -2.38
N GLU A 51 -12.62 7.58 -1.23
CA GLU A 51 -13.45 7.50 -0.03
C GLU A 51 -13.71 8.86 0.61
N LEU A 52 -12.73 9.78 0.54
CA LEU A 52 -12.83 11.11 1.15
C LEU A 52 -13.16 12.22 0.14
N GLN A 53 -13.36 11.86 -1.13
CA GLN A 53 -13.66 12.80 -2.23
C GLN A 53 -12.67 13.97 -2.28
N LEU A 54 -11.38 13.67 -2.18
CA LEU A 54 -10.34 14.69 -2.09
C LEU A 54 -10.24 15.51 -3.39
N THR A 55 -10.08 16.82 -3.25
CA THR A 55 -9.73 17.70 -4.38
C THR A 55 -8.36 17.32 -4.97
N PRO A 56 -8.02 17.77 -6.19
CA PRO A 56 -6.70 17.52 -6.77
C PRO A 56 -5.54 17.97 -5.85
N ALA A 57 -5.63 19.17 -5.28
CA ALA A 57 -4.62 19.72 -4.39
C ALA A 57 -4.49 18.93 -3.07
N GLN A 58 -5.60 18.45 -2.51
CA GLN A 58 -5.58 17.58 -1.33
C GLN A 58 -4.95 16.22 -1.66
N SER A 59 -5.28 15.66 -2.82
CA SER A 59 -4.70 14.40 -3.30
C SER A 59 -3.20 14.50 -3.52
N ASP A 60 -2.70 15.62 -4.06
CA ASP A 60 -1.27 15.92 -4.18
C ASP A 60 -0.58 15.98 -2.82
N SER A 61 -1.21 16.68 -1.86
CA SER A 61 -0.70 16.80 -0.49
C SER A 61 -0.60 15.42 0.19
N VAL A 62 -1.65 14.59 0.07
CA VAL A 62 -1.65 13.21 0.61
C VAL A 62 -0.56 12.37 -0.04
N ARG A 63 -0.38 12.44 -1.37
CA ARG A 63 0.71 11.74 -2.06
C ARG A 63 2.09 12.18 -1.57
N ALA A 64 2.28 13.48 -1.34
CA ALA A 64 3.55 14.02 -0.83
C ALA A 64 3.85 13.50 0.59
N ILE A 65 2.87 13.51 1.49
CA ILE A 65 3.00 12.98 2.87
C ILE A 65 3.36 11.50 2.84
N LEU A 66 2.63 10.68 2.06
CA LEU A 66 2.90 9.25 1.97
C LEU A 66 4.29 8.95 1.38
N ARG A 67 4.74 9.75 0.41
CA ARG A 67 6.08 9.62 -0.18
C ARG A 67 7.17 9.96 0.84
N GLN A 68 6.98 11.03 1.62
CA GLN A 68 7.92 11.47 2.66
C GLN A 68 8.16 10.37 3.71
N HIS A 69 7.12 9.65 4.12
CA HIS A 69 7.23 8.59 5.13
C HIS A 69 7.47 7.18 4.57
N ARG A 70 7.61 7.01 3.25
CA ARG A 70 7.80 5.68 2.63
C ARG A 70 9.05 4.97 3.17
N GLY A 71 10.14 5.70 3.39
CA GLY A 71 11.40 5.15 3.91
C GLY A 71 11.28 4.64 5.34
N GLU A 72 10.65 5.43 6.21
CA GLU A 72 10.41 5.07 7.62
C GLU A 72 9.53 3.81 7.72
N MET A 73 8.43 3.77 6.97
CA MET A 73 7.56 2.60 6.91
C MET A 73 8.33 1.36 6.43
N ARG A 74 9.17 1.51 5.38
CA ARG A 74 9.99 0.42 4.86
C ARG A 74 10.96 -0.10 5.92
N ALA A 75 11.64 0.78 6.66
CA ALA A 75 12.57 0.39 7.71
C ALA A 75 11.88 -0.40 8.83
N VAL A 76 10.69 0.04 9.26
CA VAL A 76 9.87 -0.69 10.23
C VAL A 76 9.53 -2.08 9.71
N PHE A 77 9.05 -2.19 8.46
CA PHE A 77 8.74 -3.50 7.87
C PHE A 77 9.97 -4.41 7.74
N GLU A 78 11.11 -3.89 7.31
CA GLU A 78 12.35 -4.66 7.16
C GLU A 78 12.85 -5.19 8.51
N SER A 79 12.78 -4.39 9.57
CA SER A 79 13.13 -4.83 10.93
C SER A 79 12.20 -5.92 11.48
N ALA A 80 10.91 -5.86 11.15
CA ALA A 80 9.91 -6.81 11.62
C ALA A 80 9.88 -8.12 10.82
N ARG A 81 10.39 -8.08 9.58
CA ARG A 81 10.30 -9.19 8.62
C ARG A 81 10.85 -10.52 9.17
N PRO A 82 12.06 -10.60 9.77
CA PRO A 82 12.57 -11.86 10.29
C PRO A 82 11.68 -12.47 11.37
N ARG A 83 11.12 -11.62 12.25
CA ARG A 83 10.21 -12.06 13.31
C ARG A 83 8.89 -12.59 12.73
N MET A 84 8.34 -11.89 11.75
CA MET A 84 7.12 -12.35 11.07
C MET A 84 7.35 -13.68 10.35
N ASP A 85 8.49 -13.85 9.69
CA ASP A 85 8.83 -15.08 8.97
C ASP A 85 9.02 -16.25 9.94
N SER A 86 9.67 -16.03 11.08
CA SER A 86 9.76 -17.03 12.16
C SER A 86 8.39 -17.47 12.68
N VAL A 87 7.48 -16.54 12.92
CA VAL A 87 6.10 -16.86 13.36
C VAL A 87 5.36 -17.67 12.29
N ARG A 88 5.48 -17.29 11.01
CA ARG A 88 4.88 -18.04 9.89
C ARG A 88 5.41 -19.47 9.81
N HIS A 89 6.72 -19.66 9.98
CA HIS A 89 7.31 -21.01 9.97
C HIS A 89 6.73 -21.87 11.09
N ARG A 90 6.66 -21.34 12.31
CA ARG A 90 6.06 -22.07 13.44
C ARG A 90 4.61 -22.44 13.19
N ILE A 91 3.80 -21.49 12.70
CA ILE A 91 2.39 -21.75 12.36
C ILE A 91 2.29 -22.88 11.32
N ASN A 92 3.12 -22.86 10.28
CA ASN A 92 3.09 -23.90 9.25
C ASN A 92 3.48 -25.27 9.81
N ASP A 93 4.46 -25.33 10.72
CA ASP A 93 4.88 -26.58 11.36
C ASP A 93 3.82 -27.13 12.31
N GLU A 94 3.17 -26.27 13.10
CA GLU A 94 2.04 -26.63 13.95
C GLU A 94 0.84 -27.14 13.11
N ILE A 95 0.55 -26.50 11.98
CA ILE A 95 -0.46 -26.98 11.04
C ILE A 95 -0.07 -28.36 10.49
N ARG A 96 1.16 -28.55 10.02
CA ARG A 96 1.62 -29.84 9.47
C ARG A 96 1.45 -30.98 10.49
N ALA A 97 1.72 -30.72 11.76
CA ALA A 97 1.66 -31.72 12.82
C ALA A 97 0.26 -32.31 13.04
N VAL A 98 -0.81 -31.58 12.69
CA VAL A 98 -2.20 -32.04 12.86
C VAL A 98 -2.83 -32.61 11.58
N LEU A 99 -2.09 -32.61 10.46
CA LEU A 99 -2.58 -33.09 9.17
C LEU A 99 -2.20 -34.55 8.91
N THR A 100 -3.08 -35.26 8.20
CA THR A 100 -2.75 -36.59 7.66
C THR A 100 -1.69 -36.47 6.54
N PRO A 101 -0.98 -37.56 6.19
CA PRO A 101 0.03 -37.52 5.13
C PRO A 101 -0.50 -36.98 3.79
N ASP A 102 -1.74 -37.31 3.44
CA ASP A 102 -2.37 -36.85 2.19
C ASP A 102 -2.69 -35.35 2.25
N GLN A 103 -3.17 -34.88 3.40
CA GLN A 103 -3.45 -33.46 3.62
C GLN A 103 -2.16 -32.62 3.65
N GLN A 104 -1.06 -33.15 4.20
CA GLN A 104 0.24 -32.49 4.17
C GLN A 104 0.70 -32.25 2.72
N ARG A 105 0.54 -33.23 1.82
CA ARG A 105 0.88 -33.05 0.40
C ARG A 105 0.05 -31.95 -0.25
N ALA A 106 -1.26 -31.89 0.02
CA ALA A 106 -2.12 -30.82 -0.48
C ALA A 106 -1.75 -29.45 0.10
N TYR A 107 -1.36 -29.40 1.37
CA TYR A 107 -0.92 -28.19 2.05
C TYR A 107 0.39 -27.64 1.47
N GLU A 108 1.38 -28.50 1.18
CA GLU A 108 2.62 -28.06 0.54
C GLU A 108 2.38 -27.46 -0.86
N GLN A 109 1.46 -28.04 -1.63
CA GLN A 109 1.07 -27.47 -2.92
C GLN A 109 0.40 -26.10 -2.76
N LEU A 110 -0.41 -25.92 -1.70
CA LEU A 110 -1.00 -24.62 -1.38
C LEU A 110 0.07 -23.57 -1.08
N LEU A 111 1.02 -23.91 -0.20
CA LEU A 111 2.13 -23.02 0.16
C LEU A 111 3.01 -22.68 -1.07
N GLN A 112 3.22 -23.64 -1.96
CA GLN A 112 3.98 -23.42 -3.19
C GLN A 112 3.29 -22.42 -4.12
N ARG A 113 1.97 -22.57 -4.33
CA ARG A 113 1.20 -21.61 -5.14
C ARG A 113 1.24 -20.19 -4.55
N GLU A 114 1.22 -20.06 -3.23
CA GLU A 114 1.37 -18.76 -2.57
C GLU A 114 2.74 -18.13 -2.83
N ARG A 115 3.82 -18.92 -2.73
CA ARG A 115 5.19 -18.45 -3.00
C ARG A 115 5.34 -17.95 -4.42
N GLU A 116 4.88 -18.72 -5.39
CA GLU A 116 4.94 -18.33 -6.81
C GLU A 116 4.11 -17.08 -7.10
N ARG A 117 2.93 -16.94 -6.47
CA ARG A 117 2.16 -15.68 -6.58
C ARG A 117 2.97 -14.51 -6.05
N ALA A 118 3.56 -14.65 -4.86
CA ALA A 118 4.37 -13.58 -4.26
C ALA A 118 5.59 -13.22 -5.12
N GLU A 119 6.24 -14.19 -5.76
CA GLU A 119 7.36 -13.97 -6.68
C GLU A 119 6.92 -13.22 -7.95
N ARG A 120 5.80 -13.63 -8.56
CA ARG A 120 5.21 -12.92 -9.71
C ARG A 120 4.93 -11.46 -9.35
N TRP A 121 4.27 -11.21 -8.22
CA TRP A 121 4.01 -9.85 -7.74
C TRP A 121 5.29 -9.02 -7.54
N ARG A 122 6.37 -9.63 -7.03
CA ARG A 122 7.67 -8.95 -6.88
C ARG A 122 8.32 -8.64 -8.22
N ALA A 123 8.27 -9.58 -9.17
CA ALA A 123 8.81 -9.41 -10.51
C ALA A 123 8.07 -8.28 -11.26
N ASP A 124 6.74 -8.27 -11.20
CA ASP A 124 5.90 -7.24 -11.81
C ASP A 124 6.18 -5.85 -11.19
N SER A 125 6.29 -5.79 -9.86
CA SER A 125 6.62 -4.55 -9.14
C SER A 125 8.01 -4.02 -9.50
N ALA A 126 9.00 -4.90 -9.66
CA ALA A 126 10.36 -4.53 -10.06
C ALA A 126 10.46 -4.08 -11.54
N GLY A 127 9.58 -4.57 -12.39
CA GLY A 127 9.45 -4.14 -13.79
C GLY A 127 8.86 -2.73 -13.93
N HIS A 128 7.87 -2.40 -13.10
CA HIS A 128 7.19 -1.10 -13.11
C HIS A 128 8.11 0.07 -12.69
N ASP A 129 9.01 -0.15 -11.72
CA ASP A 129 9.97 0.89 -11.29
C ASP A 129 11.01 1.25 -12.36
N ARG A 130 11.29 0.37 -13.34
CA ARG A 130 12.29 0.63 -14.40
C ARG A 130 11.71 1.38 -15.61
N SER A 131 10.42 1.20 -15.91
CA SER A 131 9.77 1.87 -17.05
C SER A 131 9.33 3.30 -16.75
N GLY A 132 9.27 3.70 -15.47
CA GLY A 132 8.89 5.06 -15.05
C GLY A 132 10.00 6.12 -15.11
N HIS A 133 11.25 5.77 -15.43
CA HIS A 133 12.40 6.70 -15.41
C HIS A 133 13.03 6.96 -16.79
N GLY A 134 12.28 6.74 -17.87
CA GLY A 134 12.77 6.84 -19.26
C GLY A 134 12.11 7.90 -20.14
N GLY A 135 11.47 8.92 -19.57
CA GLY A 135 10.87 10.03 -20.34
C GLY A 135 11.55 11.35 -20.00
N ARG A 136 12.65 11.65 -20.70
CA ARG A 136 13.20 13.00 -20.84
C ARG A 136 12.59 13.66 -22.06
#